data_AF-A0A6A3QHR1-F1
#
_entry.id   AF-A0A6A3QHR1-F1
#
_cell.length_a   1.000
_cell.length_b   1.000
_cell.length_c   1.000
_cell.angle_alpha   90.00
_cell.angle_beta   90.00
_cell.angle_gamma   90.00
#
_symmetry.space_group_name_H-M   'P 1'
#
loop_
_entity.id
_entity.type
_entity.pdbx_description
1 polymer ?
#
loop_
_entity_poly.entity_id
_entity_poly.type
_entity_poly.pdbx_seq_one_letter_code
_entity_poly.pdbx_strand_id
1 'polypeptide(L)'
;MVFHIYNSTITEWSGDSNSISAAAHPRLFVTAVARTHFPSGFPAGLLQPLPASLLSIQFCVTDFTSLPDDLPSCWHPMAVVAFEYGALTEIPASLLSLQVFTLSLKGNRIETIPQLREMPPDVDVPELSLTENPLRELPDTLGTPTTPIDRLDLQGTNLTALPPWTQTQVRKTNYMRGTPYCATVAPELQPANVQCGPRSVLDLNLDFPLEFIDAIYTIDRD
;
A
#
# COMPACT_ATOMS: atom_id res chain seq x y z
N MET A 1 10.55 19.52 -0.60
CA MET A 1 10.62 19.30 0.86
C MET A 1 10.06 17.93 1.19
N VAL A 2 10.68 17.24 2.14
CA VAL A 2 10.21 15.96 2.69
C VAL A 2 9.90 16.20 4.16
N PHE A 3 8.74 15.75 4.61
CA PHE A 3 8.39 15.68 6.02
C PHE A 3 8.66 14.25 6.49
N HIS A 4 9.62 14.09 7.40
CA HIS A 4 10.12 12.78 7.80
C HIS A 4 10.05 12.65 9.32
N ILE A 5 9.37 11.60 9.80
CA ILE A 5 9.33 11.19 11.20
C ILE A 5 9.91 9.78 11.30
N TYR A 6 10.85 9.57 12.21
CA TYR A 6 11.47 8.27 12.45
C TYR A 6 11.56 7.97 13.94
N ASN A 7 11.27 6.73 14.33
CA ASN A 7 11.48 6.19 15.68
C ASN A 7 11.00 7.13 16.80
N SER A 8 9.74 7.53 16.72
CA SER A 8 9.14 8.56 17.56
C SER A 8 7.78 8.13 18.07
N THR A 9 7.31 8.78 19.14
CA THR A 9 5.92 8.70 19.58
C THR A 9 5.26 10.04 19.31
N ILE A 10 4.23 10.04 18.47
CA ILE A 10 3.47 11.25 18.14
C ILE A 10 2.19 11.26 18.97
N THR A 11 2.22 12.00 20.08
CA THR A 11 1.08 12.11 20.99
C THR A 11 -0.06 12.93 20.41
N GLU A 12 0.25 13.88 19.52
CA GLU A 12 -0.72 14.74 18.88
C GLU A 12 -0.28 15.11 17.45
N TRP A 13 -1.19 14.95 16.50
CA TRP A 13 -1.09 15.49 15.15
C TRP A 13 -2.49 15.91 14.69
N SER A 14 -2.91 17.07 15.18
CA SER A 14 -4.26 17.62 15.03
C SER A 14 -4.53 18.22 13.63
N GLY A 15 -5.81 18.31 13.27
CA GLY A 15 -6.30 18.88 11.99
C GLY A 15 -6.25 20.41 11.90
N ASP A 16 -5.85 21.10 12.96
CA ASP A 16 -5.82 22.57 13.03
C ASP A 16 -4.42 23.13 12.69
N SER A 17 -3.73 23.68 13.69
CA SER A 17 -2.40 24.26 13.60
C SER A 17 -1.30 23.26 13.22
N ASN A 18 -1.53 21.96 13.44
CA ASN A 18 -0.57 20.90 13.14
C ASN A 18 -0.88 20.15 11.83
N SER A 19 -1.81 20.66 11.02
CA SER A 19 -2.21 20.03 9.76
C SER A 19 -1.20 20.24 8.63
N ILE A 20 -1.08 19.25 7.75
CA ILE A 20 -0.41 19.44 6.46
C ILE A 20 -1.37 20.14 5.51
N SER A 21 -1.20 21.45 5.32
CA SER A 21 -2.03 22.27 4.41
C SER A 21 -1.24 22.93 3.29
N ALA A 22 -1.91 23.24 2.18
CA ALA A 22 -1.31 23.94 1.03
C ALA A 22 -0.74 25.32 1.39
N ALA A 23 -1.35 26.02 2.36
CA ALA A 23 -0.90 27.33 2.83
C ALA A 23 0.43 27.24 3.60
N ALA A 24 0.55 26.27 4.50
CA ALA A 24 1.75 26.10 5.33
C ALA A 24 2.86 25.31 4.61
N HIS A 25 2.51 24.39 3.72
CA HIS A 25 3.44 23.43 3.12
C HIS A 25 3.37 23.39 1.59
N PRO A 26 3.46 24.51 0.86
CA PRO A 26 3.21 24.57 -0.59
C PRO A 26 4.23 23.76 -1.43
N ARG A 27 5.37 23.38 -0.85
CA ARG A 27 6.47 22.65 -1.52
C ARG A 27 6.77 21.28 -0.89
N LEU A 28 5.83 20.74 -0.11
CA LEU A 28 5.96 19.41 0.46
C LEU A 28 5.64 18.36 -0.61
N PHE A 29 6.56 17.44 -0.85
CA PHE A 29 6.40 16.39 -1.87
C PHE A 29 6.21 15.00 -1.28
N VAL A 30 6.77 14.74 -0.11
CA VAL A 30 6.73 13.42 0.52
C VAL A 30 6.50 13.58 2.01
N THR A 31 5.55 12.81 2.53
CA THR A 31 5.42 12.51 3.96
C THR A 31 5.88 11.08 4.17
N ALA A 32 6.97 10.90 4.91
CA ALA A 32 7.57 9.62 5.22
C ALA A 32 7.59 9.43 6.73
N VAL A 33 6.91 8.41 7.23
CA VAL A 33 6.82 8.11 8.66
C VAL A 33 7.24 6.68 8.88
N ALA A 34 8.27 6.46 9.69
CA ALA A 34 8.80 5.14 9.96
C ALA A 34 8.96 4.86 11.46
N ARG A 35 8.67 3.63 11.89
CA ARG A 35 8.84 3.17 13.29
C ARG A 35 8.20 4.12 14.30
N THR A 36 7.01 4.61 14.00
CA THR A 36 6.37 5.67 14.78
C THR A 36 5.12 5.15 15.46
N HIS A 37 4.96 5.47 16.74
CA HIS A 37 3.81 5.11 17.56
C HIS A 37 2.80 6.26 17.64
N PHE A 38 1.53 5.96 17.38
CA PHE A 38 0.42 6.91 17.37
C PHE A 38 -0.65 6.50 18.41
N PRO A 39 -0.45 6.84 19.70
CA PRO A 39 -1.41 6.49 20.76
C PRO A 39 -2.82 7.07 20.53
N SER A 40 -2.93 8.13 19.73
CA SER A 40 -4.19 8.79 19.38
C SER A 40 -4.81 8.28 18.05
N GLY A 41 -4.23 7.25 17.44
CA GLY A 41 -4.68 6.70 16.16
C GLY A 41 -4.20 7.49 14.94
N PHE A 42 -4.88 7.32 13.81
CA PHE A 42 -4.50 7.95 12.55
C PHE A 42 -4.44 9.49 12.68
N PRO A 43 -3.40 10.17 12.16
CA PRO A 43 -3.25 11.62 12.28
C PRO A 43 -4.40 12.43 11.68
N ALA A 44 -5.14 13.16 12.53
CA ALA A 44 -6.18 14.09 12.09
C ALA A 44 -5.62 15.22 11.21
N GLY A 45 -4.34 15.57 11.37
CA GLY A 45 -3.60 16.51 10.54
C GLY A 45 -3.36 16.07 9.09
N LEU A 46 -3.94 14.95 8.66
CA LEU A 46 -3.97 14.47 7.28
C LEU A 46 -5.40 14.28 6.75
N LEU A 47 -6.43 14.68 7.50
CA LEU A 47 -7.86 14.52 7.17
C LEU A 47 -8.46 15.82 6.60
N GLN A 48 -7.68 16.52 5.78
CA GLN A 48 -8.06 17.76 5.13
C GLN A 48 -7.38 17.84 3.75
N PRO A 49 -7.84 18.72 2.84
CA PRO A 49 -7.18 18.90 1.54
C PRO A 49 -5.68 19.17 1.68
N LEU A 50 -4.88 18.28 1.09
CA LEU A 50 -3.42 18.33 1.16
C LEU A 50 -2.84 19.26 0.07
N PRO A 51 -1.58 19.73 0.22
CA PRO A 51 -0.90 20.46 -0.85
C PRO A 51 -0.85 19.63 -2.13
N ALA A 52 -1.25 20.20 -3.27
CA ALA A 52 -1.20 19.53 -4.58
C ALA A 52 0.23 19.12 -5.02
N SER A 53 1.27 19.66 -4.36
CA SER A 53 2.65 19.26 -4.55
C SER A 53 3.02 17.94 -3.87
N LEU A 54 2.20 17.46 -2.92
CA LEU A 54 2.44 16.20 -2.22
C LEU A 54 2.20 15.04 -3.19
N LEU A 55 3.25 14.26 -3.46
CA LEU A 55 3.23 13.13 -4.38
C LEU A 55 3.17 11.80 -3.65
N SER A 56 3.52 11.76 -2.36
CA SER A 56 3.58 10.52 -1.62
C SER A 56 3.34 10.68 -0.13
N ILE A 57 2.58 9.72 0.42
CA ILE A 57 2.37 9.54 1.85
C ILE A 57 2.69 8.08 2.17
N GLN A 58 3.66 7.86 3.04
CA GLN A 58 4.13 6.52 3.37
C GLN A 58 4.27 6.41 4.89
N PHE A 59 3.58 5.43 5.45
CA PHE A 59 3.68 4.99 6.83
C PHE A 59 4.26 3.59 6.84
N CYS A 60 5.38 3.39 7.51
CA CYS A 60 6.08 2.12 7.58
C CYS A 60 6.37 1.77 9.05
N VAL A 61 6.00 0.57 9.49
CA VAL A 61 6.16 0.17 10.90
C VAL A 61 5.45 1.16 11.84
N THR A 62 4.12 1.24 11.70
CA THR A 62 3.25 1.98 12.61
C THR A 62 2.26 1.04 13.29
N ASP A 63 1.57 1.56 14.28
CA ASP A 63 0.61 0.85 15.12
C ASP A 63 -0.85 1.02 14.67
N PHE A 64 -1.07 1.46 13.43
CA PHE A 64 -2.42 1.55 12.87
C PHE A 64 -3.06 0.16 12.76
N THR A 65 -4.22 0.02 13.41
CA THR A 65 -5.08 -1.18 13.29
C THR A 65 -6.25 -0.96 12.33
N SER A 66 -6.57 0.30 12.02
CA SER A 66 -7.58 0.70 11.04
C SER A 66 -7.14 1.99 10.35
N LEU A 67 -7.76 2.27 9.20
CA LEU A 67 -7.57 3.51 8.44
C LEU A 67 -8.91 4.25 8.33
N PRO A 68 -8.90 5.60 8.20
CA PRO A 68 -10.11 6.38 7.93
C PRO A 68 -10.77 5.98 6.61
N ASP A 69 -12.09 5.97 6.58
CA ASP A 69 -12.88 5.62 5.40
C ASP A 69 -13.12 6.81 4.44
N ASP A 70 -12.70 8.01 4.80
CA ASP A 70 -12.92 9.24 4.05
C ASP A 70 -11.65 9.81 3.40
N LEU A 71 -10.52 9.09 3.42
CA LEU A 71 -9.26 9.53 2.79
C LEU A 71 -9.43 10.01 1.33
N PRO A 72 -10.18 9.32 0.44
CA PRO A 72 -10.36 9.78 -0.94
C PRO A 72 -11.11 11.12 -1.08
N SER A 73 -11.81 11.56 -0.04
CA SER A 73 -12.52 12.86 -0.07
C SER A 73 -11.58 14.05 0.06
N CYS A 74 -10.39 13.84 0.64
CA CYS A 74 -9.44 14.91 0.95
C CYS A 74 -8.05 14.71 0.32
N TRP A 75 -7.73 13.50 -0.13
CA TRP A 75 -6.46 13.18 -0.78
C TRP A 75 -6.60 13.29 -2.30
N HIS A 76 -5.80 14.17 -2.91
CA HIS A 76 -5.70 14.29 -4.36
C HIS A 76 -4.92 13.11 -4.96
N PRO A 77 -4.96 12.93 -6.30
CA PRO A 77 -4.19 11.86 -6.93
C PRO A 77 -2.69 11.96 -6.62
N MET A 78 -2.07 10.84 -6.26
CA MET A 78 -0.68 10.78 -5.80
C MET A 78 0.12 9.68 -6.53
N ALA A 79 1.43 9.75 -6.45
CA ALA A 79 2.28 8.67 -6.96
C ALA A 79 2.21 7.44 -6.04
N VAL A 80 2.41 7.62 -4.73
CA VAL A 80 2.52 6.48 -3.80
C VAL A 80 1.77 6.76 -2.51
N VAL A 81 0.85 5.86 -2.17
CA VAL A 81 0.29 5.73 -0.82
C VAL A 81 0.70 4.37 -0.26
N ALA A 82 1.35 4.37 0.88
CA ALA A 82 1.87 3.15 1.49
C ALA A 82 1.56 3.09 2.98
N PHE A 83 1.05 1.95 3.42
CA PHE A 83 0.89 1.57 4.82
C PHE A 83 1.55 0.20 4.99
N GLU A 84 2.85 0.19 5.29
CA GLU A 84 3.69 -1.01 5.25
C GLU A 84 4.12 -1.47 6.64
N TYR A 85 4.34 -2.78 6.79
CA TYR A 85 4.87 -3.39 8.01
C TYR A 85 4.14 -3.00 9.30
N GLY A 86 2.83 -2.75 9.20
CA GLY A 86 1.98 -2.30 10.28
C GLY A 86 1.19 -3.43 10.94
N ALA A 87 0.02 -3.08 11.47
CA ALA A 87 -0.87 -3.99 12.18
C ALA A 87 -2.26 -4.10 11.55
N LEU A 88 -2.44 -3.64 10.30
CA LEU A 88 -3.74 -3.69 9.62
C LEU A 88 -4.17 -5.13 9.38
N THR A 89 -5.40 -5.47 9.76
CA THR A 89 -6.04 -6.75 9.46
C THR A 89 -7.09 -6.63 8.35
N GLU A 90 -7.59 -5.41 8.12
CA GLU A 90 -8.55 -5.04 7.10
C GLU A 90 -8.29 -3.61 6.63
N ILE A 91 -8.93 -3.20 5.53
CA ILE A 91 -8.91 -1.83 5.02
C ILE A 91 -10.35 -1.33 4.81
N PRO A 92 -10.61 -0.02 4.89
CA PRO A 92 -11.88 0.53 4.42
C PRO A 92 -11.95 0.38 2.90
N ALA A 93 -13.11 -0.02 2.36
CA ALA A 93 -13.29 -0.22 0.92
C ALA A 93 -13.01 1.06 0.11
N SER A 94 -13.29 2.22 0.68
CA SER A 94 -12.98 3.53 0.10
C SER A 94 -11.49 3.74 -0.18
N LEU A 95 -10.58 3.06 0.51
CA LEU A 95 -9.15 3.13 0.22
C LEU A 95 -8.84 2.73 -1.23
N LEU A 96 -9.62 1.81 -1.80
CA LEU A 96 -9.51 1.36 -3.18
C LEU A 96 -10.02 2.40 -4.20
N SER A 97 -10.62 3.50 -3.73
CA SER A 97 -11.02 4.65 -4.55
C SER A 97 -9.93 5.70 -4.69
N LEU A 98 -8.79 5.53 -4.01
CA LEU A 98 -7.64 6.44 -4.16
C LEU A 98 -7.07 6.34 -5.57
N GLN A 99 -6.89 7.50 -6.22
CA GLN A 99 -6.18 7.58 -7.51
C GLN A 99 -4.67 7.63 -7.23
N VAL A 100 -4.03 6.47 -7.24
CA VAL A 100 -2.60 6.36 -6.97
C VAL A 100 -1.90 5.50 -8.01
N PHE A 101 -0.64 5.80 -8.28
CA PHE A 101 0.17 4.90 -9.10
C PHE A 101 0.50 3.61 -8.34
N THR A 102 0.85 3.71 -7.05
CA THR A 102 1.08 2.57 -6.15
C THR A 102 0.27 2.72 -4.87
N LEU A 103 -0.55 1.70 -4.58
CA LEU A 103 -1.10 1.44 -3.26
C LEU A 103 -0.38 0.25 -2.65
N SER A 104 0.40 0.47 -1.58
CA SER A 104 1.12 -0.61 -0.88
C SER A 104 0.53 -0.85 0.50
N LEU A 105 0.17 -2.10 0.76
CA LEU A 105 -0.26 -2.62 2.07
C LEU A 105 0.70 -3.72 2.55
N LYS A 106 1.95 -3.68 2.07
CA LYS A 106 2.97 -4.70 2.29
C LYS A 106 3.19 -5.00 3.78
N GLY A 107 3.37 -6.26 4.14
CA GLY A 107 3.81 -6.67 5.48
C GLY A 107 2.82 -6.37 6.62
N ASN A 108 1.53 -6.24 6.32
CA ASN A 108 0.48 -6.15 7.35
C ASN A 108 0.00 -7.56 7.75
N ARG A 109 -1.16 -7.63 8.43
CA ARG A 109 -1.75 -8.85 8.97
C ARG A 109 -3.06 -9.21 8.26
N ILE A 110 -3.16 -8.85 6.97
CA ILE A 110 -4.36 -9.04 6.16
C ILE A 110 -4.46 -10.52 5.75
N GLU A 111 -5.44 -11.25 6.28
CA GLU A 111 -5.68 -12.66 5.91
C GLU A 111 -6.65 -12.82 4.73
N THR A 112 -7.57 -11.87 4.56
CA THR A 112 -8.55 -11.80 3.48
C THR A 112 -8.76 -10.33 3.07
N ILE A 113 -9.18 -10.09 1.82
CA ILE A 113 -9.43 -8.72 1.31
C ILE A 113 -10.75 -8.66 0.50
N PRO A 114 -11.91 -8.88 1.15
CA PRO A 114 -13.21 -8.86 0.46
C PRO A 114 -13.51 -7.53 -0.23
N GLN A 115 -12.90 -6.42 0.23
CA GLN A 115 -13.06 -5.07 -0.28
C GLN A 115 -12.71 -4.96 -1.78
N LEU A 116 -11.89 -5.87 -2.33
CA LEU A 116 -11.65 -5.90 -3.78
C LEU A 116 -12.94 -6.10 -4.60
N ARG A 117 -13.99 -6.70 -4.03
CA ARG A 117 -15.34 -6.78 -4.64
C ARG A 117 -16.05 -5.43 -4.74
N GLU A 118 -15.53 -4.41 -4.08
CA GLU A 118 -16.10 -3.05 -4.03
C GLU A 118 -15.21 -2.05 -4.77
N MET A 119 -14.15 -2.53 -5.45
CA MET A 119 -13.27 -1.67 -6.23
C MET A 119 -14.06 -0.90 -7.31
N PRO A 120 -13.96 0.43 -7.40
CA PRO A 120 -14.74 1.21 -8.36
C PRO A 120 -14.33 0.98 -9.83
N PRO A 121 -15.22 1.25 -10.81
CA PRO A 121 -14.96 1.02 -12.24
C PRO A 121 -13.95 1.99 -12.85
N ASP A 122 -13.91 3.22 -12.34
CA ASP A 122 -13.16 4.33 -12.95
C ASP A 122 -11.80 4.56 -12.30
N VAL A 123 -11.32 3.58 -11.51
CA VAL A 123 -10.02 3.66 -10.83
C VAL A 123 -9.03 2.75 -11.56
N ASP A 124 -7.97 3.32 -12.12
CA ASP A 124 -6.83 2.57 -12.63
C ASP A 124 -5.78 2.47 -11.51
N VAL A 125 -5.34 1.26 -11.18
CA VAL A 125 -4.31 1.02 -10.16
C VAL A 125 -3.11 0.38 -10.83
N PRO A 126 -2.09 1.17 -11.22
CA PRO A 126 -0.91 0.64 -11.88
C PRO A 126 -0.16 -0.41 -11.03
N GLU A 127 -0.19 -0.28 -9.72
CA GLU A 127 0.39 -1.23 -8.77
C GLU A 127 -0.44 -1.32 -7.49
N LEU A 128 -0.91 -2.53 -7.18
CA LEU A 128 -1.45 -2.89 -5.86
C LEU A 128 -0.53 -3.92 -5.22
N SER A 129 0.10 -3.58 -4.09
CA SER A 129 0.91 -4.51 -3.32
C SER A 129 0.21 -4.98 -2.06
N LEU A 130 0.07 -6.30 -1.94
CA LEU A 130 -0.34 -7.05 -0.76
C LEU A 130 0.78 -7.99 -0.28
N THR A 131 2.01 -7.76 -0.76
CA THR A 131 3.21 -8.53 -0.45
C THR A 131 3.36 -8.77 1.05
N GLU A 132 3.86 -9.94 1.46
CA GLU A 132 4.18 -10.28 2.85
C GLU A 132 3.00 -10.19 3.84
N ASN A 133 1.75 -10.22 3.35
CA ASN A 133 0.57 -10.42 4.18
C ASN A 133 0.26 -11.92 4.31
N PRO A 134 -0.35 -12.38 5.41
CA PRO A 134 -0.79 -13.77 5.57
C PRO A 134 -2.02 -14.16 4.71
N LEU A 135 -2.26 -13.44 3.61
CA LEU A 135 -3.42 -13.53 2.72
C LEU A 135 -3.62 -14.96 2.22
N ARG A 136 -4.77 -15.56 2.51
CA ARG A 136 -5.08 -16.96 2.19
C ARG A 136 -5.95 -17.12 0.94
N GLU A 137 -6.74 -16.11 0.63
CA GLU A 137 -7.63 -16.09 -0.52
C GLU A 137 -7.86 -14.65 -1.04
N LEU A 138 -8.09 -14.55 -2.34
CA LEU A 138 -8.67 -13.38 -2.98
C LEU A 138 -10.16 -13.62 -3.21
N PRO A 139 -11.01 -12.59 -3.27
CA PRO A 139 -12.40 -12.78 -3.62
C PRO A 139 -12.54 -13.37 -5.02
N ASP A 140 -13.64 -14.08 -5.24
CA ASP A 140 -14.03 -14.69 -6.51
C ASP A 140 -14.27 -13.68 -7.64
N THR A 141 -14.59 -12.43 -7.29
CA THR A 141 -14.77 -11.31 -8.21
C THR A 141 -13.98 -10.08 -7.75
N LEU A 142 -13.58 -9.25 -8.72
CA LEU A 142 -13.22 -7.85 -8.51
C LEU A 142 -14.47 -6.99 -8.76
N GLY A 143 -14.58 -5.84 -8.10
CA GLY A 143 -15.83 -5.06 -8.06
C GLY A 143 -16.40 -4.65 -9.41
N THR A 144 -15.59 -4.59 -10.47
CA THR A 144 -16.10 -4.34 -11.83
C THR A 144 -15.41 -5.22 -12.87
N PRO A 145 -16.07 -5.47 -14.03
CA PRO A 145 -15.52 -6.32 -15.09
C PRO A 145 -14.31 -5.69 -15.80
N THR A 146 -14.12 -4.38 -15.71
CA THR A 146 -13.15 -3.63 -16.55
C THR A 146 -12.06 -2.92 -15.77
N THR A 147 -12.06 -3.02 -14.44
CA THR A 147 -11.06 -2.33 -13.61
C THR A 147 -9.68 -2.94 -13.85
N PRO A 148 -8.72 -2.14 -14.33
CA PRO A 148 -7.40 -2.63 -14.62
C PRO A 148 -6.46 -2.46 -13.43
N ILE A 149 -5.97 -3.59 -12.93
CA ILE A 149 -4.75 -3.57 -12.15
C ILE A 149 -3.63 -3.87 -13.13
N ASP A 150 -2.64 -3.00 -13.31
CA ASP A 150 -1.53 -3.35 -14.20
C ASP A 150 -0.70 -4.45 -13.54
N ARG A 151 -0.34 -4.27 -12.26
CA ARG A 151 0.46 -5.20 -11.49
C ARG A 151 -0.15 -5.43 -10.11
N LEU A 152 -0.32 -6.71 -9.80
CA LEU A 152 -0.81 -7.19 -8.51
C LEU A 152 0.34 -7.94 -7.83
N ASP A 153 0.89 -7.38 -6.77
CA ASP A 153 1.98 -8.01 -6.02
C ASP A 153 1.43 -8.77 -4.81
N LEU A 154 1.57 -10.09 -4.86
CA LEU A 154 1.09 -11.06 -3.88
C LEU A 154 2.25 -11.91 -3.34
N GLN A 155 3.48 -11.45 -3.52
CA GLN A 155 4.68 -12.18 -3.11
C GLN A 155 4.64 -12.46 -1.60
N GLY A 156 5.09 -13.65 -1.21
CA GLY A 156 5.16 -14.05 0.20
C GLY A 156 3.79 -14.18 0.90
N THR A 157 2.69 -14.24 0.16
CA THR A 157 1.36 -14.55 0.73
C THR A 157 1.12 -16.06 0.84
N ASN A 158 -0.01 -16.46 1.46
CA ASN A 158 -0.40 -17.86 1.65
C ASN A 158 -1.35 -18.39 0.56
N LEU A 159 -1.41 -17.71 -0.60
CA LEU A 159 -2.31 -18.09 -1.69
C LEU A 159 -1.91 -19.44 -2.30
N THR A 160 -2.89 -20.34 -2.43
CA THR A 160 -2.76 -21.65 -3.10
C THR A 160 -3.41 -21.68 -4.48
N ALA A 161 -4.27 -20.71 -4.78
CA ALA A 161 -4.99 -20.56 -6.04
C ALA A 161 -5.22 -19.09 -6.33
N LEU A 162 -5.47 -18.77 -7.61
CA LEU A 162 -5.88 -17.44 -8.05
C LEU A 162 -7.29 -17.52 -8.67
N PRO A 163 -8.18 -16.57 -8.35
CA PRO A 163 -9.50 -16.50 -8.97
C PRO A 163 -9.38 -16.10 -10.47
N PRO A 164 -10.34 -16.48 -11.33
CA PRO A 164 -10.24 -16.26 -12.78
C PRO A 164 -10.01 -14.81 -13.19
N TRP A 165 -10.53 -13.86 -12.42
CA TRP A 165 -10.41 -12.45 -12.71
C TRP A 165 -8.96 -11.96 -12.74
N THR A 166 -8.06 -12.58 -11.98
CA THR A 166 -6.62 -12.23 -11.99
C THR A 166 -5.96 -12.50 -13.34
N GLN A 167 -6.56 -13.33 -14.20
CA GLN A 167 -6.08 -13.57 -15.56
C GLN A 167 -6.67 -12.58 -16.57
N THR A 168 -7.84 -12.02 -16.29
CA THR A 168 -8.58 -11.18 -17.24
C THR A 168 -8.54 -9.69 -16.91
N GLN A 169 -8.28 -9.33 -15.65
CA GLN A 169 -8.35 -7.96 -15.13
C GLN A 169 -7.01 -7.45 -14.57
N VAL A 170 -6.01 -8.32 -14.44
CA VAL A 170 -4.63 -7.92 -14.19
C VAL A 170 -3.89 -7.84 -15.53
N ARG A 171 -3.58 -6.62 -16.00
CA ARG A 171 -3.10 -6.40 -17.37
C ARG A 171 -1.69 -6.90 -17.63
N LYS A 172 -0.79 -6.79 -16.65
CA LYS A 172 0.63 -7.13 -16.83
C LYS A 172 1.03 -8.35 -16.02
N THR A 173 1.03 -8.26 -14.68
CA THR A 173 1.68 -9.29 -13.87
C THR A 173 1.04 -9.45 -12.50
N ASN A 174 0.81 -10.71 -12.12
CA ASN A 174 0.60 -11.18 -10.76
C ASN A 174 1.96 -11.67 -10.23
N TYR A 175 2.62 -10.91 -9.37
CA TYR A 175 3.85 -11.38 -8.73
C TYR A 175 3.48 -12.30 -7.58
N MET A 176 3.92 -13.55 -7.67
CA MET A 176 3.47 -14.63 -6.79
C MET A 176 4.64 -15.36 -6.11
N ARG A 177 5.87 -14.87 -6.25
CA ARG A 177 7.06 -15.49 -5.65
C ARG A 177 6.85 -15.75 -4.16
N GLY A 178 7.23 -16.95 -3.72
CA GLY A 178 7.14 -17.34 -2.31
C GLY A 178 5.74 -17.74 -1.83
N THR A 179 4.74 -17.79 -2.72
CA THR A 179 3.42 -18.34 -2.39
C THR A 179 3.36 -19.87 -2.50
N PRO A 180 2.46 -20.54 -1.75
CA PRO A 180 2.15 -21.96 -1.96
C PRO A 180 1.71 -22.29 -3.40
N TYR A 181 1.03 -21.37 -4.09
CA TYR A 181 0.67 -21.51 -5.50
C TYR A 181 1.92 -21.78 -6.37
N CYS A 182 2.95 -20.96 -6.22
CA CYS A 182 4.19 -21.10 -6.99
C CYS A 182 5.02 -22.34 -6.62
N ALA A 183 4.81 -22.91 -5.44
CA ALA A 183 5.46 -24.14 -5.01
C ALA A 183 4.76 -25.41 -5.55
N THR A 184 3.46 -25.32 -5.85
CA THR A 184 2.63 -26.48 -6.21
C THR A 184 2.25 -26.53 -7.69
N VAL A 185 2.07 -25.38 -8.34
CA VAL A 185 1.69 -25.30 -9.76
C VAL A 185 2.94 -25.29 -10.64
N ALA A 186 3.09 -26.32 -11.47
CA ALA A 186 4.20 -26.44 -12.40
C ALA A 186 4.25 -25.23 -13.36
N PRO A 187 5.45 -24.70 -13.70
CA PRO A 187 5.61 -23.48 -14.51
C PRO A 187 4.83 -23.48 -15.83
N GLU A 188 4.75 -24.62 -16.50
CA GLU A 188 4.03 -24.80 -17.77
C GLU A 188 2.50 -24.73 -17.66
N LEU A 189 1.95 -24.83 -16.44
CA LEU A 189 0.52 -24.72 -16.15
C LEU A 189 0.14 -23.34 -15.60
N GLN A 190 1.11 -22.46 -15.36
CA GLN A 190 0.86 -21.13 -14.82
C GLN A 190 0.28 -20.22 -15.92
N PRO A 191 -0.73 -19.38 -15.61
CA PRO A 191 -1.19 -18.34 -16.51
C PRO A 191 -0.03 -17.42 -16.95
N ALA A 192 -0.10 -16.91 -18.19
CA ALA A 192 0.99 -16.11 -18.77
C ALA A 192 1.31 -14.83 -17.99
N ASN A 193 0.34 -14.30 -17.24
CA ASN A 193 0.51 -13.12 -16.41
C ASN A 193 0.85 -13.46 -14.94
N VAL A 194 1.29 -14.68 -14.63
CA VAL A 194 1.78 -15.06 -13.30
C VAL A 194 3.30 -15.17 -13.31
N GLN A 195 3.94 -14.56 -12.32
CA GLN A 195 5.39 -14.59 -12.16
C GLN A 195 5.79 -15.14 -10.78
N CYS A 196 6.32 -16.36 -10.78
CA CYS A 196 6.86 -17.02 -9.58
C CYS A 196 8.36 -16.76 -9.34
N GLY A 197 9.04 -16.16 -10.32
CA GLY A 197 10.45 -15.78 -10.23
C GLY A 197 10.68 -14.40 -9.57
N PRO A 198 11.94 -13.93 -9.50
CA PRO A 198 12.23 -12.58 -9.03
C PRO A 198 11.56 -11.53 -9.92
N ARG A 199 11.11 -10.43 -9.32
CA ARG A 199 10.55 -9.27 -10.02
C ARG A 199 11.56 -8.70 -11.03
N SER A 200 11.08 -8.21 -12.18
CA SER A 200 11.95 -7.61 -13.18
C SER A 200 12.57 -6.32 -12.65
N VAL A 201 13.85 -6.09 -12.94
CA VAL A 201 14.54 -4.83 -12.61
C VAL A 201 13.97 -3.62 -13.37
N LEU A 202 13.19 -3.87 -14.44
CA LEU A 202 12.52 -2.83 -15.22
C LEU A 202 11.17 -2.43 -14.64
N ASP A 203 10.61 -3.23 -13.73
CA ASP A 203 9.38 -2.88 -13.05
C ASP A 203 9.71 -1.96 -11.87
N LEU A 204 9.15 -0.74 -11.90
CA LEU A 204 9.22 0.18 -10.79
C LEU A 204 8.73 -0.53 -9.53
N ASN A 205 9.60 -0.60 -8.51
CA ASN A 205 9.26 -0.99 -7.16
C ASN A 205 9.41 0.25 -6.27
N LEU A 206 8.30 0.76 -5.77
CA LEU A 206 8.24 2.02 -5.00
C LEU A 206 8.03 1.75 -3.50
N ASP A 207 8.52 0.61 -3.02
CA ASP A 207 8.55 0.24 -1.59
C ASP A 207 9.19 1.35 -0.74
N PHE A 208 8.70 1.50 0.50
CA PHE A 208 9.36 2.38 1.46
C PHE A 208 10.78 1.86 1.72
N PRO A 209 11.84 2.69 1.62
CA PRO A 209 13.22 2.24 1.72
C PRO A 209 13.64 2.03 3.20
N LEU A 210 12.93 1.18 3.94
CA LEU A 210 13.06 1.04 5.40
C LEU A 210 14.49 0.70 5.83
N GLU A 211 15.15 -0.27 5.18
CA GLU A 211 16.53 -0.66 5.50
C GLU A 211 17.52 0.50 5.36
N PHE A 212 17.34 1.32 4.30
CA PHE A 212 18.17 2.49 4.08
C PHE A 212 17.91 3.57 5.15
N ILE A 213 16.65 3.79 5.52
CA ILE A 213 16.27 4.73 6.57
C ILE A 213 16.81 4.26 7.93
N ASP A 214 16.70 2.97 8.24
CA ASP A 214 17.27 2.37 9.46
C ASP A 214 18.79 2.56 9.51
N ALA A 215 19.48 2.31 8.40
CA ALA A 215 20.93 2.52 8.30
C ALA A 215 21.32 3.98 8.55
N ILE A 216 20.54 4.96 8.07
CA ILE A 216 20.80 6.39 8.31
C ILE A 216 20.71 6.75 9.81
N TYR A 217 19.76 6.17 10.53
CA TYR A 217 19.51 6.51 11.94
C TYR A 217 20.11 5.51 12.94
N THR A 218 20.93 4.56 12.47
CA THR A 218 21.67 3.67 13.34
C THR A 218 22.66 4.52 14.14
N ILE A 219 22.42 4.68 15.44
CA ILE A 219 23.39 5.30 16.34
C ILE A 219 24.41 4.21 16.65
N ASP A 220 25.65 4.39 16.19
CA ASP A 220 26.79 3.61 16.67
C ASP A 220 26.87 3.78 18.18
N ARG A 221 26.48 2.72 18.91
CA ARG A 221 26.67 2.64 20.35
C ARG A 221 28.07 2.10 20.59
N ASP A 222 29.02 3.01 20.78
CA ASP A 222 30.30 2.73 21.46
C ASP A 222 30.05 2.23 22.90
#